data_AF-A0AAW1D6W9-F1
#
_entry.id   AF-A0AAW1D6W9-F1
#
_cell.length_a   1.000
_cell.length_b   1.000
_cell.length_c   1.000
_cell.angle_alpha   90.00
_cell.angle_beta   90.00
_cell.angle_gamma   90.00
#
_symmetry.space_group_name_H-M   'P 1'
#
loop_
_entity.id
_entity.type
_entity.pdbx_description
1 polymer ?
#
loop_
_entity_poly.entity_id
_entity_poly.type
_entity_poly.pdbx_seq_one_letter_code
_entity_poly.pdbx_strand_id
1 'polypeptide(L)'
;MFLEVTVSSFTPCGYGFALIKALKNKDPTAADLILSTFIAISTSFTVCFCGQEISTEVGKLHESSYQNRWYEEIPKVRRDLLVMMSVTTNPTTLNFRRYVVFNYVAFAVVSYIFV
;
A
#
# COMPACT_ATOMS: atom_id res chain seq x y z
N MET A 1 6.50 -8.04 9.10
CA MET A 1 5.95 -6.70 8.74
C MET A 1 7.02 -5.66 8.35
N PHE A 2 7.83 -5.08 9.26
CA PHE A 2 8.77 -3.99 8.88
C PHE A 2 9.78 -4.39 7.81
N LEU A 3 10.41 -5.56 7.99
CA LEU A 3 11.40 -6.08 7.04
C LEU A 3 10.75 -6.49 5.71
N GLU A 4 9.52 -7.00 5.72
CA GLU A 4 8.80 -7.41 4.49
C GLU A 4 8.44 -6.20 3.61
N VAL A 5 8.04 -5.09 4.22
CA VAL A 5 7.75 -3.85 3.49
C VAL A 5 9.02 -3.26 2.86
N THR A 6 10.14 -3.27 3.60
CA THR A 6 11.42 -2.80 3.07
C THR A 6 11.94 -3.73 1.97
N VAL A 7 11.80 -5.05 2.14
CA VAL A 7 12.17 -6.04 1.11
C VAL A 7 11.32 -5.87 -0.15
N SER A 8 10.02 -5.60 0.00
CA SER A 8 9.10 -5.36 -1.13
C SER A 8 9.42 -4.07 -1.89
N SER A 9 10.01 -3.07 -1.22
CA SER A 9 10.40 -1.81 -1.86
C SER A 9 11.76 -1.92 -2.55
N PHE A 10 12.68 -2.71 -1.99
CA PHE A 10 14.04 -2.86 -2.52
C PHE A 10 14.11 -3.82 -3.71
N THR A 11 13.26 -4.85 -3.73
CA THR A 11 13.18 -5.84 -4.82
C THR A 11 12.90 -5.22 -6.20
N PRO A 12 11.85 -4.39 -6.41
CA PRO A 12 11.59 -3.82 -7.74
C PRO A 12 12.73 -2.92 -8.22
N CYS A 13 13.36 -2.15 -7.32
CA CYS A 13 14.52 -1.32 -7.65
C CYS A 13 15.74 -2.16 -8.08
N GLY A 14 16.02 -3.26 -7.38
CA GLY A 14 17.14 -4.17 -7.69
C GLY A 14 16.95 -4.90 -9.02
N TYR A 15 15.76 -5.44 -9.28
CA TYR A 15 15.45 -6.12 -10.54
C TYR A 15 15.40 -5.15 -11.72
N GLY A 16 14.91 -3.93 -11.52
CA GLY A 16 14.91 -2.88 -12.56
C GLY A 16 16.33 -2.51 -13.02
N PHE A 17 17.27 -2.31 -12.08
CA PHE A 17 18.67 -2.03 -12.44
C PHE A 17 19.33 -3.20 -13.20
N ALA A 18 19.06 -4.43 -12.77
CA ALA A 18 19.57 -5.63 -13.43
C ALA A 18 19.04 -5.75 -14.88
N LEU A 19 17.78 -5.37 -15.12
CA LEU A 19 17.17 -5.35 -16.46
C LEU A 19 17.86 -4.35 -17.39
N ILE A 20 18.09 -3.11 -16.94
CA ILE A 20 18.77 -2.07 -17.74
C ILE A 20 20.19 -2.54 -18.14
N LYS A 21 20.90 -3.17 -17.20
CA LYS A 21 22.24 -3.72 -17.45
C LYS A 21 22.22 -4.91 -18.43
N ALA A 22 21.22 -5.78 -18.34
CA ALA A 22 21.05 -6.91 -19.24
C ALA A 22 20.70 -6.48 -20.67
N LEU A 23 19.83 -5.47 -20.83
CA LEU A 23 19.49 -4.88 -22.13
C LEU A 23 20.72 -4.29 -22.84
N LYS A 24 21.64 -3.69 -22.08
CA LYS A 24 22.89 -3.13 -22.62
C LYS A 24 23.89 -4.20 -23.10
N ASN A 25 23.91 -5.36 -22.46
CA ASN A 25 24.88 -6.42 -22.76
C ASN A 25 24.40 -7.45 -23.81
N LYS A 26 23.11 -7.42 -24.21
CA LYS A 26 22.55 -8.32 -25.25
C LYS A 26 22.73 -9.82 -24.92
N ASP A 27 22.67 -10.18 -23.63
CA ASP A 27 22.85 -11.54 -23.14
C ASP A 27 21.54 -12.38 -23.19
N PRO A 28 21.62 -13.71 -23.37
CA PRO A 28 20.46 -14.61 -23.44
C PRO A 28 19.71 -14.78 -22.10
N THR A 29 20.27 -14.36 -20.96
CA THR A 29 19.63 -14.31 -19.64
C THR A 29 18.63 -13.17 -19.48
N ALA A 30 18.42 -12.35 -20.51
CA ALA A 30 17.44 -11.27 -20.49
C ALA A 30 16.00 -11.78 -20.27
N ALA A 31 15.64 -12.97 -20.78
CA ALA A 31 14.28 -13.50 -20.68
C ALA A 31 13.84 -13.78 -19.22
N ASP A 32 14.69 -14.43 -18.42
CA ASP A 32 14.42 -14.69 -17.00
C ASP A 32 14.33 -13.39 -16.18
N LEU A 33 15.17 -12.41 -16.48
CA LEU A 33 15.17 -11.10 -15.81
C LEU A 33 13.91 -10.28 -16.17
N ILE A 34 13.41 -10.38 -17.40
CA ILE A 34 12.14 -9.76 -17.81
C ILE A 34 10.96 -10.39 -17.05
N LEU A 35 10.92 -11.71 -16.91
CA LEU A 35 9.87 -12.38 -16.15
C LEU A 35 9.92 -11.99 -14.66
N SER A 36 11.12 -11.97 -14.07
CA SER A 36 11.32 -11.63 -12.66
C SER A 36 10.94 -10.18 -12.34
N THR A 37 11.26 -9.23 -13.23
CA THR A 37 10.82 -7.82 -13.11
C THR A 37 9.30 -7.68 -13.19
N PHE A 38 8.64 -8.41 -14.10
CA PHE A 38 7.19 -8.37 -14.22
C PHE A 38 6.46 -8.85 -12.95
N ILE A 39 6.99 -9.91 -12.33
CA ILE A 39 6.48 -10.45 -11.06
C ILE A 39 6.69 -9.44 -9.90
N ALA A 40 7.85 -8.77 -9.85
CA ALA A 40 8.15 -7.75 -8.84
C ALA A 40 7.23 -6.52 -8.94
N ILE A 41 6.87 -6.11 -10.16
CA ILE A 41 5.94 -5.01 -10.39
C ILE A 41 4.52 -5.41 -9.95
N SER A 42 4.08 -6.62 -10.33
CA SER A 42 2.74 -7.12 -9.99
C SER A 42 2.54 -7.24 -8.48
N THR A 43 3.55 -7.75 -7.76
CA THR A 43 3.50 -7.86 -6.29
C THR A 43 3.46 -6.49 -5.62
N SER A 44 4.26 -5.53 -6.09
CA SER A 44 4.23 -4.14 -5.60
C SER A 44 2.87 -3.47 -5.84
N PHE A 45 2.26 -3.72 -7.00
CA PHE A 45 0.94 -3.20 -7.34
C PHE A 45 -0.15 -3.75 -6.41
N THR A 46 -0.18 -5.06 -6.15
CA THR A 46 -1.17 -5.68 -5.26
C THR A 46 -1.08 -5.13 -3.83
N VAL A 47 0.13 -4.93 -3.30
CA VAL A 47 0.30 -4.36 -1.95
C VAL A 47 -0.21 -2.92 -1.88
N CYS A 48 0.08 -2.10 -2.90
CA CYS A 48 -0.42 -0.73 -2.97
C CYS A 48 -1.95 -0.69 -3.14
N PHE A 49 -2.52 -1.59 -3.94
CA PHE A 49 -3.96 -1.74 -4.13
C PHE A 49 -4.66 -2.06 -2.80
N CYS A 50 -4.21 -3.09 -2.09
CA CYS A 50 -4.76 -3.45 -0.80
C CYS A 50 -4.64 -2.30 0.23
N GLY A 51 -3.51 -1.58 0.23
CA GLY A 51 -3.32 -0.42 1.12
C GLY A 51 -4.33 0.70 0.87
N GLN A 52 -4.62 0.98 -0.40
CA GLN A 52 -5.59 2.00 -0.81
C GLN A 52 -7.03 1.59 -0.50
N GLU A 53 -7.41 0.35 -0.80
CA GLU A 53 -8.75 -0.18 -0.52
C GLU A 53 -9.05 -0.14 0.98
N ILE A 54 -8.13 -0.62 1.82
CA ILE A 54 -8.27 -0.59 3.28
C ILE A 54 -8.44 0.86 3.76
N SER A 55 -7.62 1.78 3.27
CA SER A 55 -7.70 3.20 3.66
C SER A 55 -9.05 3.83 3.27
N THR A 56 -9.60 3.43 2.10
CA THR A 56 -10.88 3.93 1.59
C THR A 56 -12.05 3.38 2.39
N GLU A 57 -12.09 2.07 2.63
CA GLU A 57 -13.15 1.42 3.40
C GLU A 57 -13.18 1.89 4.86
N VAL A 58 -12.01 2.10 5.47
CA VAL A 58 -11.91 2.68 6.82
C VAL A 58 -12.45 4.11 6.86
N GLY A 59 -12.18 4.92 5.83
CA GLY A 59 -12.77 6.26 5.71
C GLY A 59 -14.30 6.25 5.64
N LYS A 60 -14.87 5.34 4.83
CA LYS A 60 -16.33 5.15 4.74
C LYS A 60 -16.92 4.64 6.06
N LEU A 61 -16.22 3.73 6.75
CA LEU A 61 -16.62 3.25 8.07
C LEU A 61 -16.62 4.37 9.12
N HIS A 62 -15.65 5.29 9.05
CA HIS A 62 -15.63 6.47 9.92
C HIS A 62 -16.86 7.36 9.69
N GLU A 63 -17.13 7.71 8.44
CA GLU A 63 -18.24 8.59 8.06
C GLU A 63 -19.59 7.98 8.42
N SER A 64 -19.82 6.70 8.10
CA SER A 64 -21.06 6.00 8.44
C SER A 64 -21.25 5.85 9.96
N SER A 65 -20.18 5.60 10.72
CA SER A 65 -20.24 5.56 12.18
C SER A 65 -20.62 6.93 12.75
N TYR A 66 -20.05 8.01 12.22
CA TYR A 66 -20.32 9.38 12.66
C TYR A 66 -21.74 9.85 12.33
N GLN A 67 -22.28 9.46 11.17
CA GLN A 67 -23.65 9.76 10.76
C GLN A 67 -24.72 8.97 11.53
N ASN A 68 -24.34 7.88 12.21
CA ASN A 68 -25.27 7.09 13.00
C ASN A 68 -25.71 7.85 14.27
N ARG A 69 -26.93 7.59 14.77
CA ARG A 69 -27.47 8.22 15.98
C ARG A 69 -26.90 7.60 17.27
N TRP A 70 -25.58 7.63 17.41
CA TRP A 70 -24.85 7.02 18.53
C TRP A 70 -25.28 7.54 19.91
N TYR A 71 -25.89 8.73 19.98
CA TYR A 71 -26.46 9.33 21.19
C TYR A 71 -27.75 8.65 21.67
N GLU A 72 -28.50 8.00 20.77
CA GLU A 72 -29.75 7.28 21.07
C GLU A 72 -29.49 5.79 21.40
N GLU A 73 -28.27 5.29 21.13
CA GLU A 73 -27.88 3.89 21.31
C GLU A 73 -27.61 3.51 22.78
N ILE A 74 -27.72 2.20 23.03
CA ILE A 74 -27.46 1.55 24.33
C ILE A 74 -26.04 1.88 24.80
N PRO A 75 -25.80 2.17 26.10
CA PRO A 75 -24.50 2.60 26.62
C PRO A 75 -23.34 1.62 26.37
N LYS A 76 -23.61 0.34 26.09
CA LYS A 76 -22.60 -0.63 25.66
C LYS A 76 -22.16 -0.36 24.21
N VAL A 77 -23.12 -0.32 23.28
CA VAL A 77 -22.89 -0.07 21.85
C VAL A 77 -22.29 1.32 21.61
N ARG A 78 -22.73 2.32 22.39
CA ARG A 78 -22.17 3.68 22.34
C ARG A 78 -20.67 3.72 22.63
N ARG A 79 -20.22 2.92 23.60
CA ARG A 79 -18.81 2.87 24.00
C ARG A 79 -17.97 2.26 22.88
N ASP A 80 -18.47 1.19 22.26
CA ASP A 80 -17.81 0.53 21.14
C ASP A 80 -17.75 1.45 19.91
N LEU A 81 -18.84 2.17 19.60
CA LEU A 81 -18.86 3.17 18.52
C LEU A 81 -17.89 4.33 18.77
N LEU A 82 -17.78 4.83 20.00
CA LEU A 82 -16.81 5.88 20.35
C LEU A 82 -15.36 5.40 20.20
N VAL A 83 -15.07 4.15 20.58
CA VAL A 83 -13.76 3.54 20.37
C VAL A 83 -13.48 3.39 18.87
N MET A 84 -14.44 2.90 18.10
CA MET A 84 -14.33 2.75 16.65
C MET A 84 -14.12 4.10 15.95
N MET A 85 -14.88 5.13 16.33
CA MET A 85 -14.67 6.50 15.83
C MET A 85 -13.28 7.01 16.18
N SER A 86 -12.84 6.90 17.44
CA SER A 86 -11.50 7.36 17.87
C SER A 86 -10.36 6.66 17.12
N VAL A 87 -10.49 5.36 16.87
CA VAL A 87 -9.51 4.57 16.09
C VAL A 87 -9.49 4.97 14.62
N THR A 88 -10.65 5.34 14.06
CA THR A 88 -10.79 5.70 12.64
C THR A 88 -10.55 7.19 12.35
N THR A 89 -10.70 8.09 13.35
CA THR A 89 -10.29 9.51 13.26
C THR A 89 -8.77 9.63 13.15
N ASN A 90 -8.03 8.73 13.81
CA ASN A 90 -6.61 8.58 13.52
C ASN A 90 -6.51 7.91 12.15
N PRO A 91 -5.94 8.57 11.12
CA PRO A 91 -5.98 8.07 9.76
C PRO A 91 -5.26 6.71 9.72
N THR A 92 -6.06 5.66 9.76
CA THR A 92 -5.66 4.27 9.52
C THR A 92 -5.43 4.05 8.03
N THR A 93 -4.95 5.10 7.34
CA THR A 93 -3.91 4.89 6.36
C THR A 93 -2.90 3.93 6.98
N LEU A 94 -2.51 2.88 6.27
CA LEU A 94 -1.36 2.04 6.63
C LEU A 94 -0.10 2.90 6.59
N ASN A 95 -0.01 3.82 7.53
CA ASN A 95 1.10 4.71 7.75
C ASN A 95 2.08 3.85 8.53
N PHE A 96 3.00 3.21 7.81
CA PHE A 96 4.09 2.49 8.43
C PHE A 96 4.98 3.53 9.12
N ARG A 97 4.64 3.84 10.37
CA ARG A 97 5.35 4.78 11.24
C ARG A 97 5.74 6.07 10.52
N ARG A 98 4.80 6.71 9.80
CA ARG A 98 4.95 8.06 9.23
C ARG A 98 5.84 8.19 7.98
N TYR A 99 6.32 7.09 7.39
CA TYR A 99 7.28 7.16 6.26
C TYR A 99 6.68 6.91 4.87
N VAL A 100 5.70 6.01 4.73
CA VAL A 100 5.14 5.67 3.42
C VAL A 100 3.64 5.42 3.55
N VAL A 101 2.87 6.22 2.81
CA VAL A 101 1.46 5.93 2.55
C VAL A 101 1.44 5.06 1.30
N PHE A 102 0.96 3.82 1.43
CA PHE A 102 0.69 2.97 0.29
C PHE A 102 -0.47 3.56 -0.52
N ASN A 103 -0.13 4.30 -1.57
CA ASN A 103 -1.06 4.98 -2.45
C ASN A 103 -0.58 4.80 -3.89
N TYR A 104 -1.50 4.80 -4.86
CA TYR A 104 -1.20 4.83 -6.29
C TYR A 104 -0.21 5.93 -6.67
N VAL A 105 -0.21 7.05 -5.95
CA VAL A 105 0.76 8.14 -6.14
C VAL A 105 2.20 7.67 -5.91
N ALA A 106 2.45 6.86 -4.87
CA ALA A 106 3.79 6.34 -4.59
C ALA A 106 4.25 5.36 -5.69
N PHE A 107 3.35 4.53 -6.20
CA PHE A 107 3.63 3.66 -7.34
C PHE A 107 3.94 4.47 -8.62
N ALA A 108 3.16 5.51 -8.90
CA ALA A 108 3.36 6.39 -10.05
C ALA A 108 4.72 7.11 -10.02
N VAL A 109 5.18 7.54 -8.83
CA VAL A 109 6.50 8.16 -8.66
C VAL A 109 7.62 7.17 -8.99
N VAL A 110 7.51 5.92 -8.55
CA VAL A 110 8.51 4.88 -8.86
C VAL A 110 8.52 4.53 -10.34
N SER A 111 7.36 4.46 -11.00
CA SER A 111 7.29 4.24 -12.44
C SER A 111 7.86 5.40 -13.27
N TYR A 112 7.64 6.65 -12.83
CA TYR A 112 8.20 7.83 -13.51
C TYR A 112 9.72 7.92 -13.38
N ILE A 113 10.31 7.44 -12.29
CA ILE A 113 11.77 7.39 -12.11
C ILE A 113 12.45 6.42 -13.08
N PHE A 114 11.70 5.46 -13.62
CA PHE A 114 12.23 4.43 -14.51
C PHE A 114 12.08 4.75 -16.02
N VAL A 115 11.30 5.79 -16.37
CA VAL A 115 11.11 6.31 -17.73
C VAL A 115 12.10 7.45 -17.98
#